data_AF-A0A660XK54-F1
#
_entry.id   AF-A0A660XK54-F1
#
_cell.length_a   1.000
_cell.length_b   1.000
_cell.length_c   1.000
_cell.angle_alpha   90.00
_cell.angle_beta   90.00
_cell.angle_gamma   90.00
#
_symmetry.space_group_name_H-M   'P 1'
#
loop_
_entity.id
_entity.type
_entity.pdbx_description
1 polymer ?
#
loop_
_entity_poly.entity_id
_entity_poly.type
_entity_poly.pdbx_seq_one_letter_code
_entity_poly.pdbx_strand_id
1 'polypeptide(L)' 'FLKLTAKYQKKSIGKWLTMPGLWLQHITTKPPSDDQVEIAIAALKAAFGDKFSNYEGKKYITKAVD' A
#
# COMPACT_ATOMS: atom_id res chain seq x y z
N PHE A 1 17.34 -8.95 4.97
CA PHE A 1 17.58 -7.51 5.20
C PHE A 1 17.09 -7.04 6.56
N LEU A 2 15.80 -7.12 6.91
CA LEU A 2 15.26 -6.65 8.20
C LEU A 2 15.96 -7.24 9.45
N LYS A 3 16.27 -8.56 9.42
CA LYS A 3 17.03 -9.23 10.49
C LYS A 3 18.49 -8.77 10.61
N LEU A 4 19.12 -8.37 9.50
CA LEU A 4 20.52 -7.95 9.47
C LEU A 4 20.66 -6.52 10.01
N THR A 5 19.77 -5.63 9.58
CA THR A 5 19.75 -4.23 10.03
C THR A 5 19.35 -4.09 11.50
N ALA A 6 18.45 -4.95 12.01
CA ALA A 6 18.11 -5.01 13.44
C ALA A 6 19.33 -5.33 14.34
N LYS A 7 20.26 -6.18 13.86
CA LYS A 7 21.46 -6.57 14.63
C LYS A 7 22.51 -5.45 14.73
N TYR A 8 22.49 -4.49 13.80
CA TYR A 8 23.43 -3.37 13.72
C TYR A 8 22.82 -1.99 14.08
N GLN A 9 21.58 -1.94 14.57
CA GLN A 9 20.90 -0.71 14.99
C GLN A 9 21.67 0.14 16.02
N LYS A 10 22.56 -0.50 16.80
CA LYS A 10 23.41 0.15 17.82
C LYS A 10 24.53 1.02 17.24
N LYS A 11 24.88 0.90 15.94
CA LYS A 11 25.88 1.73 15.26
C LYS A 11 25.20 2.70 14.27
N SER A 12 25.68 3.95 14.23
CA SER A 12 25.13 5.05 13.40
C SER A 12 24.94 4.67 11.91
N ILE A 13 25.82 3.82 11.38
CA ILE A 13 25.79 3.30 9.99
C ILE A 13 24.56 2.44 9.70
N GLY A 14 24.08 1.64 10.67
CA GLY A 14 22.90 0.79 10.49
C GLY A 14 21.62 1.60 10.29
N LYS A 15 21.51 2.77 10.96
CA LYS A 15 20.38 3.69 10.78
C LYS A 15 20.37 4.28 9.37
N TRP A 16 21.54 4.69 8.86
CA TRP A 16 21.66 5.27 7.52
C TRP A 16 21.22 4.29 6.42
N LEU A 17 21.60 3.01 6.53
CA LEU A 17 21.19 1.98 5.58
C LEU A 17 19.68 1.66 5.62
N THR A 18 19.02 1.85 6.77
CA THR A 18 17.56 1.63 6.89
C THR A 18 16.71 2.83 6.52
N MET A 19 17.27 4.03 6.58
CA MET A 19 16.58 5.30 6.33
C MET A 19 15.88 5.38 4.96
N PRO A 20 16.51 4.98 3.83
CA PRO A 20 15.84 5.05 2.53
C PRO A 20 14.63 4.11 2.43
N GLY A 21 14.72 2.92 3.04
CA GLY A 21 13.60 1.98 3.09
C GLY A 21 12.41 2.54 3.88
N LEU A 22 12.68 3.19 5.01
CA LEU A 22 11.66 3.83 5.83
C LEU A 22 11.02 5.04 5.13
N TRP A 23 11.79 5.83 4.37
CA TRP A 23 11.25 6.94 3.58
C TRP A 23 10.34 6.46 2.46
N LEU A 24 10.75 5.40 1.75
CA LEU A 24 9.93 4.83 0.69
C LEU A 24 8.61 4.29 1.26
N GLN A 25 8.67 3.56 2.38
CA GLN A 25 7.48 3.11 3.10
C GLN A 25 6.59 4.29 3.50
N HIS A 26 7.17 5.35 4.06
CA HIS A 26 6.41 6.53 4.45
C HIS A 26 5.70 7.20 3.25
N ILE A 27 6.22 7.10 2.02
CA ILE A 27 5.53 7.61 0.83
C ILE A 27 4.41 6.66 0.40
N THR A 28 4.65 5.33 0.42
CA THR A 28 3.72 4.34 -0.13
C THR A 28 2.62 3.87 0.83
N THR A 29 2.80 4.04 2.14
CA THR A 29 1.82 3.62 3.16
C THR A 29 0.98 4.79 3.68
N LYS A 30 1.13 5.98 3.13
CA LYS A 30 0.26 7.11 3.48
C LYS A 30 -1.18 6.80 3.05
N PRO A 31 -2.18 7.06 3.91
CA PRO A 31 -3.56 7.00 3.48
C PRO A 31 -3.79 8.05 2.38
N PRO A 32 -4.62 7.73 1.36
CA PRO A 32 -5.00 8.71 0.35
C PRO A 32 -5.83 9.84 0.99
N SER A 33 -5.80 11.01 0.37
CA SER A 33 -6.73 12.10 0.70
C SER A 33 -8.15 11.78 0.24
N ASP A 34 -9.14 12.46 0.82
CA ASP A 34 -10.55 12.24 0.49
C ASP A 34 -10.84 12.47 -1.00
N ASP A 35 -10.24 13.49 -1.61
CA ASP A 35 -10.36 13.77 -3.06
C ASP A 35 -9.84 12.59 -3.91
N GLN A 36 -8.73 11.97 -3.50
CA GLN A 36 -8.19 10.81 -4.20
C GLN A 36 -9.12 9.60 -4.10
N VAL A 37 -9.79 9.43 -2.96
CA VAL A 37 -10.78 8.36 -2.76
C VAL A 37 -11.99 8.58 -3.66
N GLU A 38 -12.51 9.81 -3.74
CA GLU A 38 -13.64 10.15 -4.61
C GLU A 38 -13.32 9.91 -6.08
N ILE A 39 -12.16 10.39 -6.55
CA ILE A 39 -11.70 10.19 -7.93
C ILE A 39 -11.51 8.70 -8.23
N ALA A 40 -10.94 7.92 -7.30
CA ALA A 40 -10.78 6.49 -7.48
C ALA A 40 -12.13 5.77 -7.64
N ILE A 41 -13.13 6.14 -6.83
CA ILE A 41 -14.49 5.58 -6.94
C ILE A 41 -15.11 5.96 -8.28
N ALA A 42 -14.98 7.22 -8.72
CA ALA A 42 -15.49 7.67 -10.01
C ALA A 42 -14.84 6.91 -11.18
N ALA A 43 -13.51 6.74 -11.15
CA ALA A 43 -12.78 5.98 -12.16
C ALA A 43 -13.21 4.50 -12.21
N LEU A 44 -13.42 3.86 -11.06
CA LEU A 44 -13.92 2.49 -10.99
C LEU A 44 -15.34 2.37 -11.54
N LYS A 45 -16.25 3.30 -11.18
CA LYS A 45 -17.61 3.34 -11.75
C LYS A 45 -17.59 3.49 -13.26
N ALA A 46 -16.73 4.36 -13.80
CA ALA A 46 -16.56 4.54 -15.23
C ALA A 46 -15.99 3.29 -15.93
N ALA A 47 -15.01 2.62 -15.32
CA ALA A 47 -14.37 1.44 -15.89
C ALA A 47 -15.27 0.20 -15.89
N PHE A 48 -16.08 0.01 -14.85
CA PHE A 48 -16.94 -1.16 -14.70
C PHE A 48 -18.39 -0.96 -15.15
N GLY A 49 -18.85 0.29 -15.28
CA GLY A 49 -20.20 0.64 -15.72
C GLY A 49 -21.28 -0.10 -14.93
N ASP A 50 -22.22 -0.72 -15.64
CA ASP A 50 -23.33 -1.51 -15.05
C ASP A 50 -22.86 -2.66 -14.15
N LYS A 51 -21.64 -3.18 -14.40
CA LYS A 51 -21.08 -4.27 -13.61
C LYS A 51 -20.54 -3.80 -12.26
N PHE A 52 -20.40 -2.50 -12.00
CA PHE A 52 -19.89 -1.97 -10.72
C PHE A 52 -20.68 -2.48 -9.52
N SER A 53 -22.01 -2.58 -9.65
CA SER A 53 -22.93 -3.15 -8.64
C SER A 53 -22.58 -4.58 -8.21
N ASN A 54 -21.90 -5.34 -9.07
CA ASN A 54 -21.48 -6.70 -8.77
C ASN A 54 -20.26 -6.76 -7.85
N TYR A 55 -19.55 -5.65 -7.63
CA TYR A 55 -18.32 -5.58 -6.84
C TYR A 55 -18.48 -4.77 -5.55
N GLU A 56 -19.55 -3.99 -5.42
CA GLU A 56 -19.85 -3.21 -4.23
C GLU A 56 -20.23 -4.11 -3.04
N GLY A 57 -19.61 -3.88 -1.88
CA GLY A 57 -19.95 -4.56 -0.63
C GLY A 57 -19.61 -6.06 -0.56
N LYS A 58 -18.98 -6.65 -1.59
CA LYS A 58 -18.64 -8.07 -1.61
C LYS A 58 -17.25 -8.33 -1.05
N LYS A 59 -17.14 -9.31 -0.14
CA LYS A 59 -15.87 -9.77 0.41
C LYS A 59 -15.31 -10.89 -0.48
N TYR A 60 -14.31 -10.56 -1.29
CA TYR A 60 -13.62 -11.55 -2.12
C TYR A 60 -12.49 -12.21 -1.31
N ILE A 61 -12.62 -13.51 -1.04
CA ILE A 61 -11.52 -14.32 -0.53
C ILE A 61 -10.64 -14.69 -1.73
N THR A 62 -9.54 -13.94 -1.90
CA THR A 62 -8.54 -14.26 -2.90
C THR A 62 -7.78 -15.50 -2.44
N LYS A 63 -7.99 -16.64 -3.12
CA LYS A 63 -7.01 -17.73 -3.06
C LYS A 63 -5.77 -17.22 -3.77
N ALA A 64 -4.61 -17.28 -3.10
CA ALA A 64 -3.35 -17.03 -3.78
C ALA A 64 -3.29 -17.98 -4.98
N VAL A 65 -3.08 -17.43 -6.17
CA VAL A 65 -2.82 -18.23 -7.36
C VAL A 65 -1.45 -18.89 -7.12
N ASP A 66 -1.43 -20.23 -7.13
CA ASP A 66 -0.21 -21.04 -6.99
C ASP A 66 0.77 -20.82 -8.15
#